data_AF-A0A8T3WQT3-F1
#
_entry.id   AF-A0A8T3WQT3-F1
#
_cell.length_a   1.000
_cell.length_b   1.000
_cell.length_c   1.000
_cell.angle_alpha   90.00
_cell.angle_beta   90.00
_cell.angle_gamma   90.00
#
_symmetry.space_group_name_H-M   'P 1'
#
loop_
_entity.id
_entity.type
_entity.pdbx_description
1 polymer ?
#
loop_
_entity_poly.entity_id
_entity_poly.type
_entity_poly.pdbx_seq_one_letter_code
_entity_poly.pdbx_strand_id
1 'polypeptide(L)' 'MTSNRDLRKYMDSEAVASAFGKIVSGRAGYKAVIEKRKDPTICPQCRINLTGDEKFCPECGARTGFKN' A
#
# COMPACT_ATOMS: atom_id res chain seq x y z
N MET A 1 16.27 -15.80 20.09
CA MET A 1 16.23 -14.77 19.03
C MET A 1 15.13 -15.14 18.05
N THR A 2 13.88 -14.83 18.39
CA THR A 2 12.77 -14.93 17.43
C THR A 2 12.87 -13.71 16.54
N SER A 3 13.43 -13.88 15.35
CA SER A 3 13.42 -12.82 14.34
C SER A 3 11.95 -12.46 14.10
N ASN A 4 11.64 -11.18 14.27
CA ASN A 4 10.44 -10.60 13.69
C ASN A 4 10.43 -11.02 12.21
N ARG A 5 9.50 -11.90 11.83
CA ARG A 5 9.29 -12.23 10.41
C ARG A 5 8.46 -11.09 9.84
N ASP A 6 9.12 -10.22 9.09
CA ASP A 6 8.43 -9.18 8.33
C ASP A 6 7.66 -9.82 7.17
N LEU A 7 6.35 -9.98 7.35
CA LEU A 7 5.46 -10.60 6.38
C LEU A 7 4.87 -9.60 5.36
N ARG A 8 5.23 -8.31 5.42
CA ARG A 8 4.63 -7.28 4.55
C ARG A 8 4.80 -7.59 3.06
N LYS A 9 5.90 -8.25 2.70
CA LYS A 9 6.19 -8.69 1.31
C LYS A 9 5.19 -9.72 0.77
N TYR A 10 4.50 -10.45 1.63
CA TYR A 10 3.58 -11.52 1.23
C TYR A 10 2.11 -11.11 1.28
N MET A 11 1.79 -9.89 1.73
CA MET A 11 0.41 -9.41 1.83
C MET A 11 -0.33 -9.40 0.49
N ASP A 12 0.41 -9.24 -0.62
CA ASP A 12 -0.12 -9.22 -1.97
C ASP A 12 -0.09 -10.60 -2.66
N SER A 13 0.27 -11.65 -1.94
CA SER A 13 0.23 -13.02 -2.45
C SER A 13 -1.22 -13.51 -2.58
N GLU A 14 -1.54 -14.16 -3.70
CA GLU A 14 -2.85 -14.76 -3.93
C GLU A 14 -3.21 -15.81 -2.86
N ALA A 15 -2.21 -16.51 -2.32
CA ALA A 15 -2.40 -17.46 -1.23
C ALA A 15 -2.86 -16.75 0.06
N VAL A 16 -2.29 -15.57 0.35
CA VAL A 16 -2.66 -14.76 1.53
C VAL A 16 -4.04 -14.13 1.32
N ALA A 17 -4.34 -13.64 0.12
CA ALA A 17 -5.66 -13.12 -0.22
C ALA A 17 -6.77 -14.18 -0.11
N SER A 18 -6.49 -15.42 -0.53
CA SER A 18 -7.44 -16.54 -0.45
C SER A 18 -7.65 -17.03 0.99
N ALA A 19 -6.57 -17.08 1.77
CA ALA A 19 -6.62 -17.44 3.19
C ALA A 19 -7.37 -16.38 4.01
N PHE A 20 -7.01 -15.11 3.84
CA PHE A 20 -7.74 -13.99 4.44
C PHE A 20 -9.20 -13.99 4.00
N GLY A 21 -9.43 -14.30 2.73
CA GLY A 21 -10.75 -14.51 2.17
C GLY A 21 -11.58 -15.48 3.03
N LYS A 22 -11.09 -16.71 3.15
CA LYS A 22 -11.75 -17.76 3.94
C LYS A 22 -11.95 -17.37 5.41
N ILE A 23 -10.99 -16.66 6.02
CA ILE A 23 -11.09 -16.22 7.43
C ILE A 23 -12.23 -15.24 7.62
N VAL A 24 -12.37 -14.25 6.74
CA VAL A 24 -13.38 -13.19 6.88
C VAL A 24 -14.76 -13.64 6.44
N SER A 25 -14.87 -14.43 5.37
CA SER A 25 -16.17 -14.83 4.81
C SER A 25 -16.66 -16.22 5.22
N GLY A 26 -15.79 -17.07 5.80
CA GLY A 26 -16.10 -18.46 6.11
C GLY A 26 -16.26 -19.37 4.89
N ARG A 27 -16.20 -18.84 3.65
CA ARG A 27 -16.40 -19.59 2.41
C ARG A 27 -15.11 -19.66 1.59
N ALA A 28 -14.79 -20.85 1.10
CA ALA A 28 -13.70 -21.02 0.13
C ALA A 28 -14.09 -20.37 -1.21
N GLY A 29 -13.20 -19.54 -1.77
CA GLY A 29 -13.38 -18.92 -3.08
C GLY A 29 -13.82 -17.45 -3.08
N TYR A 30 -13.90 -16.78 -1.93
CA TYR A 30 -14.06 -15.32 -1.90
C TYR A 30 -12.70 -14.64 -2.04
N LYS A 31 -12.53 -13.88 -3.15
CA LYS A 31 -11.35 -13.04 -3.41
C LYS A 31 -11.67 -11.63 -2.92
N ALA A 32 -11.05 -11.23 -1.81
CA ALA A 32 -11.14 -9.85 -1.33
C ALA A 32 -10.37 -8.94 -2.31
N VAL A 33 -11.08 -8.32 -3.25
CA VAL A 33 -10.48 -7.35 -4.19
C VAL A 33 -10.34 -6.03 -3.45
N ILE A 34 -9.16 -5.77 -2.90
CA ILE A 34 -8.81 -4.47 -2.33
C ILE A 34 -8.27 -3.63 -3.48
N GLU A 35 -9.09 -2.71 -4.02
CA GLU A 35 -8.65 -1.77 -5.05
C GLU A 35 -7.59 -0.83 -4.47
N LYS A 36 -6.31 -1.12 -4.73
CA LYS A 36 -5.22 -0.18 -4.45
C LYS A 36 -5.18 0.88 -5.55
N ARG A 37 -6.12 1.83 -5.50
CA ARG A 37 -6.01 3.05 -6.33
C ARG A 37 -4.85 3.87 -5.80
N LYS A 38 -3.85 4.08 -6.65
CA LYS A 38 -2.65 4.85 -6.34
C LYS A 38 -2.67 6.07 -7.24
N ASP A 39 -3.25 7.15 -6.72
CA ASP A 39 -3.38 8.39 -7.48
C ASP A 39 -2.02 9.10 -7.49
N PRO A 40 -1.40 9.32 -8.66
CA PRO A 40 -0.16 10.07 -8.75
C PRO A 40 -0.42 11.50 -8.28
N THR A 41 0.39 11.97 -7.33
CA THR A 41 0.31 13.34 -6.82
C THR A 41 1.44 14.17 -7.40
N ILE A 42 1.19 15.45 -7.64
CA ILE A 42 2.23 16.37 -8.10
C ILE A 42 2.77 17.13 -6.89
N CYS A 43 4.09 17.21 -6.76
CA CYS A 43 4.70 18.00 -5.70
C CYS A 43 4.35 19.49 -5.85
N PRO A 44 3.83 20.17 -4.82
CA PRO A 44 3.45 21.59 -4.93
C PRO A 44 4.64 22.54 -5.07
N GLN A 45 5.85 22.11 -4.71
CA GLN A 45 7.07 22.96 -4.70
C GLN A 45 7.87 22.81 -5.99
N CYS A 46 8.28 21.60 -6.35
CA CYS A 46 9.13 21.34 -7.53
C CYS A 46 8.34 20.84 -8.75
N ARG A 47 7.03 20.59 -8.61
CA ARG A 47 6.15 20.07 -9.67
C ARG A 47 6.57 18.73 -10.28
N ILE A 48 7.36 17.94 -9.56
CA ILE A 48 7.68 16.57 -9.96
C ILE A 48 6.45 15.67 -9.79
N ASN A 49 6.32 14.69 -10.68
CA ASN A 49 5.35 13.62 -10.53
C ASN A 49 5.79 12.67 -9.43
N LEU A 50 4.97 12.54 -8.40
CA LEU A 50 5.17 11.61 -7.30
C LEU A 50 4.32 10.38 -7.54
N THR A 51 4.82 9.24 -7.06
CA THR A 51 4.13 7.97 -7.19
C THR A 51 2.95 7.85 -6.22
N GLY A 52 2.82 8.75 -5.24
CA GLY A 52 1.69 8.79 -4.30
C GLY A 52 1.92 8.02 -2.99
N ASP A 53 2.98 7.20 -2.89
CA ASP A 53 3.37 6.55 -1.61
C ASP A 53 4.32 7.41 -0.78
N GLU A 54 4.91 8.43 -1.41
CA GLU A 54 5.96 9.26 -0.83
C GLU A 54 5.33 10.24 0.16
N LYS A 55 5.86 10.29 1.40
CA LYS A 55 5.48 11.29 2.42
C LYS A 55 6.26 12.60 2.30
N PHE A 56 7.41 12.53 1.63
CA PHE A 56 8.31 13.64 1.36
C PHE A 56 8.77 13.54 -0.09
N CYS A 57 8.91 14.69 -0.74
CA CYS A 57 9.44 14.75 -2.09
C CYS A 57 10.94 14.43 -2.09
N PRO A 58 11.41 13.48 -2.92
CA PRO A 58 12.82 13.09 -2.95
C PRO A 58 13.75 14.20 -3.48
N GLU A 59 13.23 15.14 -4.26
CA GLU A 59 14.02 16.23 -4.86
C GLU A 59 14.12 17.45 -3.94
N CYS A 60 12.99 17.94 -3.42
CA CYS A 60 12.95 19.21 -2.68
C CYS A 60 12.74 19.04 -1.17
N GLY A 61 12.50 17.83 -0.68
CA GLY A 61 12.23 17.56 0.74
C GLY A 61 10.88 18.07 1.26
N ALA A 62 10.07 18.72 0.40
CA ALA A 62 8.74 19.20 0.79
C ALA A 62 7.81 18.03 1.14
N ARG A 63 6.94 18.21 2.14
CA ARG A 63 5.93 17.21 2.50
C ARG A 63 4.91 17.08 1.38
N THR A 64 4.70 15.85 0.94
CA THR A 64 3.82 15.50 -0.16
C THR A 64 2.45 15.13 0.43
N GLY A 65 1.72 16.17 0.84
CA GLY A 65 0.31 16.05 1.23
C GLY A 65 0.06 15.46 2.62
N PHE A 66 0.00 16.32 3.64
CA PHE A 66 -0.88 16.11 4.79
C PHE A 66 -2.07 17.04 4.57
N LYS A 67 -3.14 16.55 3.93
CA LYS A 67 -4.44 17.21 4.02
C LYS A 67 -5.06 16.70 5.32
N ASN A 68 -5.13 17.58 6.32
CA ASN A 68 -6.07 17.41 7.43
C ASN A 68 -7.50 17.45 6.90
#